data_AF-A1RTN0-F1
#
_entry.id   AF-A1RTN0-F1
#
_cell.length_a   1.000
_cell.length_b   1.000
_cell.length_c   1.000
_cell.angle_alpha   90.00
_cell.angle_beta   90.00
_cell.angle_gamma   90.00
#
_symmetry.space_group_name_H-M   'P 1'
#
loop_
_entity.id
_entity.type
_entity.pdbx_description
1 polymer ?
#
loop_
_entity_poly.entity_id
_entity_poly.type
_entity_poly.pdbx_seq_one_letter_code
_entity_poly.pdbx_strand_id
1 'polypeptide(L)'
;MEELRFSLRKSDFEKFAERLGVNPEELLTALKAEVVKIGPGFRYVIDMENFFYFVVSKLYAQRKTEKTSNVTLESFENAINKAIDRFAGISGYAKLFDVKNAVMQELGIGEEEFVKKLTELLQVKKGHYVLLEGGDLKIQIGGKKYGFIKRVEKRSVAEVVYY
;
A
#
# COMPACT_ATOMS: atom_id res chain seq x y z
N MET A 1 -4.67 36.35 -8.99
CA MET A 1 -3.86 35.19 -8.61
C MET A 1 -3.11 34.76 -9.85
N GLU A 2 -1.78 34.67 -9.81
CA GLU A 2 -1.02 34.12 -10.92
C GLU A 2 -1.42 32.65 -11.09
N GLU A 3 -1.93 32.29 -12.26
CA GLU A 3 -2.14 30.89 -12.62
C GLU A 3 -0.76 30.23 -12.70
N LEU A 4 -0.43 29.41 -11.70
CA LEU A 4 0.79 28.61 -11.70
C LEU A 4 0.66 27.53 -12.78
N ARG A 5 1.20 27.82 -13.95
CA ARG A 5 1.32 26.88 -15.06
C ARG A 5 2.74 26.35 -15.16
N PHE A 6 2.90 25.07 -15.45
CA PHE A 6 4.21 24.49 -15.76
C PHE A 6 4.21 23.90 -17.17
N SER A 7 5.40 23.89 -17.79
CA SER A 7 5.57 23.37 -19.15
C SER A 7 6.45 22.12 -19.14
N LEU A 8 6.03 21.10 -19.87
CA LEU A 8 6.77 19.85 -20.06
C LEU A 8 7.05 19.62 -21.54
N ARG A 9 8.16 18.93 -21.84
CA ARG A 9 8.41 18.40 -23.19
C ARG A 9 7.52 17.19 -23.42
N LYS A 10 7.18 16.95 -24.69
CA LYS A 10 6.41 15.77 -25.10
C LYS A 10 7.02 14.46 -24.60
N SER A 11 8.33 14.28 -24.77
CA SER A 11 9.05 13.08 -24.34
C SER A 11 8.98 12.83 -22.82
N ASP A 12 8.98 13.90 -22.03
CA ASP A 12 8.96 13.79 -20.57
C ASP A 12 7.55 13.45 -20.08
N PHE A 13 6.55 14.02 -20.74
CA PHE A 13 5.15 13.72 -20.49
C PHE A 13 4.77 12.28 -20.86
N GLU A 14 5.23 11.78 -22.01
CA GLU A 14 5.00 10.39 -22.44
C GLU A 14 5.62 9.40 -21.45
N LYS A 15 6.86 9.62 -20.99
CA LYS A 15 7.50 8.81 -19.95
C LYS A 15 6.73 8.86 -18.62
N PHE A 16 6.16 10.00 -18.28
CA PHE A 16 5.34 10.15 -17.08
C PHE A 16 4.03 9.35 -17.20
N ALA A 17 3.34 9.44 -18.34
CA ALA A 17 2.14 8.68 -18.62
C ALA A 17 2.40 7.16 -18.59
N GLU A 18 3.51 6.72 -19.20
CA GLU A 18 3.95 5.32 -19.18
C GLU A 18 4.19 4.80 -17.75
N ARG A 19 4.87 5.57 -16.90
CA ARG A 19 5.08 5.23 -15.47
C ARG A 19 3.77 5.13 -14.68
N LEU A 20 2.75 5.90 -15.07
CA LEU A 20 1.42 5.84 -14.48
C LEU A 20 0.56 4.71 -15.08
N GLY A 21 1.03 4.04 -16.14
CA GLY A 21 0.27 3.02 -16.86
C GLY A 21 -0.97 3.58 -17.57
N VAL A 22 -0.93 4.85 -17.99
CA VAL A 22 -2.04 5.55 -18.65
C VAL A 22 -1.61 5.98 -20.06
N ASN A 23 -2.55 6.00 -21.01
CA ASN A 23 -2.29 6.53 -22.34
C ASN A 23 -1.96 8.03 -22.27
N PRO A 24 -0.87 8.51 -22.91
CA PRO A 24 -0.52 9.93 -22.94
C PRO A 24 -1.67 10.84 -23.41
N GLU A 25 -2.44 10.44 -24.42
CA GLU A 25 -3.55 11.27 -24.93
C GLU A 25 -4.66 11.43 -23.90
N GLU A 26 -5.03 10.33 -23.23
CA GLU A 26 -6.01 10.35 -22.14
C GLU A 26 -5.54 11.24 -20.98
N LEU A 27 -4.24 11.19 -20.65
CA LEU A 27 -3.66 12.01 -19.59
C LEU A 27 -3.66 13.50 -19.96
N LEU A 28 -3.40 13.85 -21.23
CA LEU A 28 -3.46 15.24 -21.70
C LEU A 28 -4.88 15.80 -21.57
N THR A 29 -5.89 15.03 -21.98
CA THR A 29 -7.29 15.42 -21.86
C THR A 29 -7.70 15.59 -20.40
N ALA A 30 -7.31 14.65 -19.53
CA ALA A 30 -7.63 14.71 -18.11
C ALA A 30 -7.00 15.92 -17.41
N LEU A 31 -5.78 16.28 -17.80
CA LEU A 31 -5.07 17.45 -17.26
C LEU A 31 -5.47 18.77 -17.94
N LYS A 32 -6.34 18.73 -18.96
CA LYS A 32 -6.68 19.88 -19.82
C LYS A 32 -5.43 20.60 -20.33
N ALA A 33 -4.42 19.82 -20.72
CA ALA A 33 -3.13 20.35 -21.11
C ALA A 33 -3.23 21.13 -22.44
N GLU A 34 -2.66 22.32 -22.48
CA GLU A 34 -2.56 23.13 -23.69
C GLU A 34 -1.31 22.71 -24.49
N VAL A 35 -1.47 22.50 -25.80
CA VAL A 35 -0.35 22.19 -26.69
C VAL A 35 0.18 23.47 -27.31
N VAL A 36 1.38 23.88 -26.91
CA VAL A 36 2.03 25.09 -27.40
C VAL A 36 3.17 24.70 -28.34
N LYS A 37 3.12 25.20 -29.58
CA LYS A 37 4.23 25.05 -30.53
C LYS A 37 5.35 26.01 -30.15
N ILE A 38 6.56 25.47 -29.94
CA ILE A 38 7.75 26.24 -29.63
C ILE A 38 8.83 25.85 -30.65
N GLY A 39 9.05 26.70 -31.66
CA GLY A 39 9.97 26.44 -32.76
C GLY A 39 9.57 25.18 -33.55
N PRO A 40 10.50 24.23 -33.79
CA PRO A 40 10.19 22.96 -34.46
C PRO A 40 9.49 21.93 -33.54
N GLY A 41 9.32 22.22 -32.24
CA GLY A 41 8.78 21.27 -31.26
C GLY A 41 7.46 21.72 -30.62
N PHE A 42 6.96 20.89 -29.70
CA PHE A 42 5.76 21.15 -28.92
C PHE A 42 6.05 21.02 -27.42
N ARG A 43 5.34 21.82 -26.63
CA ARG A 43 5.28 21.68 -25.17
C ARG A 43 3.85 21.51 -24.72
N TYR A 44 3.69 20.77 -23.64
CA TYR A 44 2.43 20.67 -22.91
C TYR A 44 2.48 21.65 -21.75
N VAL A 45 1.55 22.58 -21.72
CA VAL A 45 1.37 23.52 -20.62
C VAL A 45 0.21 23.03 -19.78
N ILE A 46 0.47 22.82 -18.51
CA ILE A 46 -0.51 22.26 -17.57
C ILE A 46 -0.69 23.26 -16.45
N ASP A 47 -1.95 23.51 -16.13
CA ASP A 47 -2.35 24.30 -14.98
C ASP A 47 -2.18 23.46 -13.68
N MET A 48 -1.57 24.05 -12.65
CA MET A 48 -1.32 23.35 -11.39
C MET A 48 -2.60 22.92 -10.68
N GLU A 49 -3.70 23.66 -10.79
CA GLU A 49 -4.98 23.27 -10.19
C GLU A 49 -5.51 22.01 -10.89
N ASN A 50 -5.52 21.98 -12.23
CA ASN A 50 -5.94 20.80 -12.98
C ASN A 50 -5.06 19.57 -12.67
N PHE A 51 -3.75 19.77 -12.53
CA PHE A 51 -2.84 18.71 -12.08
C PHE A 51 -3.17 18.20 -10.68
N PHE A 52 -3.41 19.12 -9.73
CA PHE A 52 -3.76 18.75 -8.36
C PHE A 52 -5.10 18.01 -8.30
N TYR A 53 -6.12 18.49 -9.01
CA TYR A 53 -7.41 17.80 -9.14
C TYR A 53 -7.25 16.40 -9.71
N PHE A 54 -6.43 16.24 -10.76
CA PHE A 54 -6.14 14.93 -11.32
C PHE A 54 -5.49 13.99 -10.30
N VAL A 55 -4.44 14.44 -9.61
CA VAL A 55 -3.74 13.64 -8.59
C VAL A 55 -4.70 13.23 -7.46
N VAL A 56 -5.46 14.19 -6.93
CA VAL A 56 -6.47 13.93 -5.90
C VAL A 56 -7.50 12.92 -6.42
N SER A 57 -8.06 13.11 -7.60
CA SER A 57 -9.04 12.18 -8.19
C SER A 57 -8.48 10.78 -8.36
N LYS A 58 -7.20 10.61 -8.74
CA LYS A 58 -6.54 9.32 -8.84
C LYS A 58 -6.30 8.66 -7.48
N LEU A 59 -5.93 9.42 -6.46
CA LEU A 59 -5.81 8.91 -5.10
C LEU A 59 -7.17 8.47 -4.55
N TYR A 60 -8.23 9.23 -4.79
CA TYR A 60 -9.59 8.85 -4.42
C TYR A 60 -10.13 7.69 -5.25
N ALA A 61 -9.79 7.60 -6.54
CA ALA A 61 -10.15 6.47 -7.39
C ALA A 61 -9.44 5.19 -6.93
N GLN A 62 -8.16 5.26 -6.55
CA GLN A 62 -7.44 4.15 -5.93
C GLN A 62 -8.15 3.68 -4.65
N ARG A 63 -8.61 4.61 -3.81
CA ARG A 63 -9.45 4.30 -2.64
C ARG A 63 -10.81 3.71 -3.02
N LYS A 64 -11.47 4.16 -4.09
CA LYS A 64 -12.77 3.60 -4.55
C LYS A 64 -12.65 2.26 -5.26
N THR A 65 -11.49 1.89 -5.79
CA THR A 65 -11.14 0.52 -6.17
C THR A 65 -10.69 -0.33 -5.00
N GLU A 66 -10.95 0.08 -3.75
CA GLU A 66 -11.28 -0.87 -2.69
C GLU A 66 -12.55 -1.59 -3.13
N LYS A 67 -12.38 -2.60 -4.00
CA LYS A 67 -13.37 -3.65 -4.15
C LYS A 67 -13.74 -4.04 -2.72
N THR A 68 -15.03 -4.19 -2.46
CA THR A 68 -15.53 -5.08 -1.42
C THR A 68 -15.05 -6.50 -1.76
N SER A 69 -13.73 -6.72 -1.66
CA SER A 69 -13.13 -8.02 -1.62
C SER A 69 -13.67 -8.63 -0.36
N ASN A 70 -14.49 -9.67 -0.50
CA ASN A 70 -14.90 -10.54 0.58
C ASN A 70 -13.65 -11.29 1.08
N VAL A 71 -12.71 -10.57 1.69
CA VAL A 71 -11.53 -11.15 2.32
C VAL A 71 -12.01 -11.85 3.58
N THR A 72 -12.08 -13.17 3.49
CA THR A 72 -12.36 -14.02 4.64
C THR A 72 -11.17 -13.96 5.60
N LEU A 73 -11.43 -14.16 6.89
CA LEU A 73 -10.38 -14.18 7.90
C LEU A 73 -9.30 -15.24 7.59
N GLU A 74 -9.70 -16.36 6.98
CA GLU A 74 -8.80 -17.44 6.55
C GLU A 74 -7.88 -17.01 5.41
N SER A 75 -8.40 -16.34 4.38
CA SER A 75 -7.58 -15.80 3.29
C SER A 75 -6.57 -14.77 3.80
N PHE A 76 -6.99 -13.94 4.77
CA PHE A 76 -6.12 -12.99 5.44
C PHE A 76 -5.03 -13.68 6.28
N GLU A 77 -5.41 -14.70 7.06
CA GLU A 77 -4.47 -15.50 7.85
C GLU A 77 -3.40 -16.17 6.98
N ASN A 78 -3.79 -16.71 5.82
CA ASN A 78 -2.84 -17.32 4.90
C ASN A 78 -1.87 -16.30 4.30
N ALA A 79 -2.37 -15.14 3.85
CA ALA A 79 -1.55 -14.09 3.30
C ALA A 79 -0.57 -13.50 4.33
N ILE A 80 -1.04 -13.25 5.56
CA ILE A 80 -0.17 -12.69 6.61
C ILE A 80 0.89 -13.68 7.06
N ASN A 81 0.56 -14.96 7.21
CA ASN A 81 1.53 -16.00 7.56
C ASN A 81 2.63 -16.10 6.50
N LYS A 82 2.24 -16.17 5.22
CA LYS A 82 3.16 -16.18 4.09
C LYS A 82 4.06 -14.94 4.06
N ALA A 83 3.50 -13.76 4.34
CA ALA A 83 4.27 -12.53 4.40
C ALA A 83 5.25 -12.51 5.59
N ILE A 84 4.83 -12.97 6.77
CA ILE A 84 5.71 -13.12 7.93
C ILE A 84 6.87 -14.05 7.59
N ASP A 85 6.58 -15.24 7.06
CA ASP A 85 7.59 -16.25 6.74
C ASP A 85 8.59 -15.75 5.68
N ARG A 86 8.11 -14.92 4.74
CA ARG A 86 8.95 -14.28 3.72
C ARG A 86 9.89 -13.20 4.28
N PHE A 87 9.43 -12.39 5.23
CA PHE A 87 10.16 -11.23 5.75
C PHE A 87 10.80 -11.45 7.12
N ALA A 88 10.56 -12.59 7.76
CA ALA A 88 11.14 -12.92 9.04
C ALA A 88 12.67 -13.08 8.92
N GLY A 89 13.40 -12.37 9.78
CA GLY A 89 14.83 -12.60 9.97
C GLY A 89 15.08 -13.81 10.87
N ILE A 90 16.34 -14.00 11.26
CA ILE A 90 16.79 -15.11 12.12
C ILE A 90 16.02 -15.17 13.46
N SER A 91 15.57 -14.02 13.99
CA SER A 91 14.79 -13.95 15.23
C SER A 91 13.33 -14.39 15.08
N GLY A 92 12.86 -14.61 13.85
CA GLY A 92 11.47 -14.89 13.51
C GLY A 92 10.57 -13.65 13.50
N TYR A 93 11.11 -12.45 13.75
CA TYR A 93 10.36 -11.20 13.62
C TYR A 93 10.48 -10.63 12.22
N ALA A 94 9.34 -10.20 11.68
CA ALA A 94 9.23 -9.47 10.43
C ALA A 94 8.81 -8.02 10.72
N LYS A 95 9.31 -7.08 9.90
CA LYS A 95 8.85 -5.68 9.95
C LYS A 95 7.38 -5.62 9.54
N LEU A 96 6.54 -5.10 10.42
CA LEU A 96 5.09 -5.06 10.21
C LEU A 96 4.71 -4.18 9.01
N PHE A 97 5.50 -3.14 8.70
CA PHE A 97 5.30 -2.31 7.52
C PHE A 97 5.42 -3.10 6.21
N ASP A 98 6.48 -3.92 6.10
CA ASP A 98 6.72 -4.74 4.90
C ASP A 98 5.66 -5.84 4.77
N VAL A 99 5.29 -6.47 5.90
CA VAL A 99 4.19 -7.44 5.96
C VAL A 99 2.87 -6.80 5.54
N LYS A 100 2.53 -5.61 6.05
CA LYS A 100 1.32 -4.86 5.68
C LYS A 100 1.25 -4.67 4.17
N ASN A 101 2.31 -4.11 3.58
CA ASN A 101 2.32 -3.78 2.16
C ASN A 101 2.15 -5.02 1.29
N ALA A 102 2.80 -6.13 1.64
CA ALA A 102 2.66 -7.39 0.91
C ALA A 102 1.26 -7.97 1.02
N VAL A 103 0.65 -7.96 2.21
CA VAL A 103 -0.72 -8.46 2.42
C VAL A 103 -1.74 -7.59 1.70
N MET A 104 -1.60 -6.25 1.77
CA MET A 104 -2.47 -5.31 1.05
C MET A 104 -2.38 -5.52 -0.46
N GLN A 105 -1.18 -5.74 -1.00
CA GLN A 105 -0.98 -6.01 -2.42
C GLN A 105 -1.56 -7.36 -2.84
N GLU A 106 -1.36 -8.42 -2.04
CA GLU A 106 -1.84 -9.77 -2.35
C GLU A 106 -3.37 -9.87 -2.31
N LEU A 107 -4.01 -9.23 -1.33
CA LEU A 107 -5.46 -9.28 -1.13
C LEU A 107 -6.22 -8.13 -1.78
N GLY A 108 -5.52 -7.12 -2.30
CA GLY A 108 -6.14 -5.92 -2.88
C GLY A 108 -6.94 -5.10 -1.88
N ILE A 109 -6.51 -5.05 -0.61
CA ILE A 109 -7.20 -4.35 0.48
C ILE A 109 -6.49 -3.06 0.89
N GLY A 110 -7.26 -2.11 1.43
CA GLY A 110 -6.77 -0.87 2.02
C GLY A 110 -6.16 -1.06 3.42
N GLU A 111 -5.56 0.02 3.94
CA GLU A 111 -4.92 0.01 5.27
C GLU A 111 -5.94 -0.15 6.41
N GLU A 112 -7.10 0.49 6.30
CA GLU A 112 -8.16 0.36 7.31
C GLU A 112 -8.67 -1.08 7.42
N GLU A 113 -8.92 -1.74 6.29
CA GLU A 113 -9.36 -3.12 6.26
C GLU A 113 -8.26 -4.07 6.75
N PHE A 114 -6.98 -3.80 6.42
CA PHE A 114 -5.85 -4.54 6.98
C PHE A 114 -5.83 -4.46 8.51
N VAL A 115 -5.94 -3.25 9.10
CA VAL A 115 -5.92 -3.06 10.55
C VAL A 115 -7.11 -3.76 11.20
N LYS A 116 -8.29 -3.67 10.59
CA LYS A 116 -9.50 -4.34 11.07
C LYS A 116 -9.34 -5.87 11.07
N LYS A 117 -8.91 -6.46 9.95
CA LYS A 117 -8.70 -7.90 9.80
C LYS A 117 -7.58 -8.42 10.70
N LEU A 118 -6.51 -7.66 10.87
CA LEU A 118 -5.43 -8.01 11.80
C LEU A 118 -5.93 -7.98 13.24
N THR A 119 -6.72 -6.98 13.62
CA THR A 119 -7.33 -6.91 14.96
C THR A 119 -8.25 -8.10 15.21
N GLU A 120 -9.10 -8.44 14.25
CA GLU A 120 -9.98 -9.62 14.29
C GLU A 120 -9.17 -10.92 14.44
N LEU A 121 -8.11 -11.09 13.64
CA LEU A 121 -7.22 -12.25 13.70
C LEU A 121 -6.56 -12.40 15.07
N LEU A 122 -6.04 -11.31 15.64
CA LEU A 122 -5.40 -11.32 16.96
C LEU A 122 -6.38 -11.66 18.09
N GLN A 123 -7.65 -11.29 17.94
CA GLN A 123 -8.71 -11.65 18.89
C GLN A 123 -9.10 -13.12 18.80
N VAL A 124 -9.19 -13.67 17.58
CA VAL A 124 -9.57 -15.06 17.33
C VAL A 124 -8.41 -16.03 17.62
N LYS A 125 -7.18 -15.66 17.27
CA LYS A 125 -5.95 -16.48 17.38
C LYS A 125 -5.00 -15.96 18.45
N LYS A 126 -5.52 -15.73 19.66
CA LYS A 126 -4.73 -15.21 20.78
C LYS A 126 -3.49 -16.07 21.03
N GLY A 127 -2.33 -15.42 21.13
CA GLY A 127 -1.05 -16.08 21.40
C GLY A 127 -0.38 -16.75 20.20
N HIS A 128 -1.00 -16.76 19.02
CA HIS A 128 -0.34 -17.25 17.79
C HIS A 128 0.49 -16.18 17.08
N TYR A 129 0.32 -14.92 17.46
CA TYR A 129 1.06 -13.80 16.91
C TYR A 129 1.58 -12.90 18.03
N VAL A 130 2.80 -12.42 17.90
CA VAL A 130 3.43 -11.46 18.82
C VAL A 130 3.70 -10.17 18.06
N LEU A 131 3.23 -9.06 18.61
CA LEU A 131 3.51 -7.72 18.11
C LEU A 131 4.50 -7.00 19.03
N LEU A 132 5.44 -6.26 18.45
CA LEU A 132 6.39 -5.43 19.21
C LEU A 132 6.30 -3.95 18.78
N GLU A 133 6.37 -3.07 19.77
CA GLU A 133 6.29 -1.61 19.61
C GLU A 133 7.58 -0.95 19.05
N GLY A 134 8.63 -1.74 18.78
CA GLY A 134 9.93 -1.27 18.29
C GLY A 134 9.96 -0.96 16.79
N GLY A 135 11.06 -0.33 16.33
CA GLY A 135 11.31 -0.01 14.92
C GLY A 135 10.93 1.42 14.52
N ASP A 136 11.48 1.87 13.39
CA ASP A 136 11.31 3.25 12.88
C ASP A 136 9.92 3.48 12.28
N LEU A 137 9.39 2.48 11.58
CA LEU A 137 8.06 2.51 10.97
C LEU A 137 7.09 1.69 11.83
N LYS A 138 6.02 2.33 12.29
CA LYS A 138 5.00 1.70 13.13
C LYS A 138 3.60 1.86 12.54
N ILE A 139 2.78 0.84 12.72
CA ILE A 139 1.38 0.80 12.33
C ILE A 139 0.52 0.82 13.59
N GLN A 140 -0.53 1.64 13.57
CA GLN A 140 -1.48 1.71 14.66
C GLN A 140 -2.46 0.55 14.58
N ILE A 141 -2.52 -0.26 15.64
CA ILE A 141 -3.48 -1.36 15.79
C ILE A 141 -4.21 -1.12 17.10
N GLY A 142 -5.50 -0.78 17.02
CA GLY A 142 -6.27 -0.31 18.17
C GLY A 142 -5.63 0.93 18.80
N GLY A 143 -5.35 0.86 20.10
CA GLY A 143 -4.76 1.96 20.88
C GLY A 143 -3.23 2.01 20.90
N LYS A 144 -2.52 1.09 20.22
CA LYS A 144 -1.07 0.95 20.29
C LYS A 144 -0.42 0.95 18.91
N LYS A 145 0.88 1.26 18.85
CA LYS A 145 1.67 1.31 17.62
C LYS A 145 2.74 0.22 17.64
N TYR A 146 2.76 -0.60 16.59
CA TYR A 146 3.66 -1.75 16.47
C TYR A 146 4.50 -1.66 15.21
N GLY A 147 5.77 -2.06 15.27
CA GLY A 147 6.66 -2.08 14.12
C GLY A 147 7.12 -3.48 13.71
N PHE A 148 6.91 -4.51 14.54
CA PHE A 148 7.23 -5.90 14.19
C PHE A 148 6.10 -6.86 14.54
N ILE A 149 6.05 -7.95 13.78
CA ILE A 149 5.15 -9.09 13.98
C ILE A 149 5.94 -10.40 13.87
N LYS A 150 5.56 -11.38 14.68
CA LYS A 150 6.09 -12.74 14.63
C LYS A 150 4.95 -13.75 14.77
N ARG A 151 5.03 -14.83 14.02
CA ARG A 151 4.18 -16.01 14.22
C ARG A 151 4.78 -16.92 15.29
N VAL A 152 3.96 -17.38 16.21
CA VAL A 152 4.33 -18.34 17.26
C VAL A 152 3.92 -19.72 16.77
N GLU A 153 4.90 -20.53 16.38
CA GLU A 153 4.67 -21.96 16.21
C GLU A 153 4.55 -22.59 17.60
N LYS A 154 3.40 -23.19 17.91
CA LYS A 154 3.28 -24.08 19.07
C LYS A 154 4.19 -25.28 18.83
N ARG A 155 5.42 -25.23 19.34
CA ARG A 155 6.17 -26.46 19.59
C ARG A 155 5.41 -27.22 20.68
N SER A 156 4.96 -28.44 20.37
CA SER A 156 4.52 -29.40 21.37
C SER A 156 5.64 -29.53 22.41
N VAL A 157 5.42 -28.99 23.60
CA VAL A 157 6.32 -29.19 24.73
C VAL A 157 6.27 -30.68 25.04
N ALA A 158 7.38 -31.39 24.89
CA ALA A 158 7.47 -32.78 25.31
C ALA A 158 7.09 -32.86 26.80
N GLU A 159 6.02 -33.59 27.12
CA GLU A 159 5.68 -33.91 28.50
C GLU A 159 6.83 -34.70 29.10
N VAL A 160 7.47 -34.16 30.14
CA VAL A 160 8.45 -34.88 30.95
C VAL A 160 7.67 -35.86 31.82
N VAL A 161 7.62 -37.11 31.40
CA VAL A 161 7.12 -38.22 32.22
C VAL A 161 8.18 -38.51 33.28
N TYR A 162 7.85 -38.26 34.55
CA TYR A 162 8.62 -38.80 35.67
C TYR A 162 8.17 -40.25 35.89
N TYR A 163 9.10 -41.21 35.77
CA TYR A 163 8.93 -42.60 36.20
C TYR A 163 9.27 -42.74 37.68
#